data_AF-A0A942HLT1-F1
#
_entry.id   AF-A0A942HLT1-F1
#
_cell.length_a   1.000
_cell.length_b   1.000
_cell.length_c   1.000
_cell.angle_alpha   90.00
_cell.angle_beta   90.00
_cell.angle_gamma   90.00
#
_symmetry.space_group_name_H-M   'P 1'
#
loop_
_entity.id
_entity.type
_entity.pdbx_description
1 polymer ?
#
loop_
_entity_poly.entity_id
_entity_poly.type
_entity_poly.pdbx_seq_one_letter_code
_entity_poly.pdbx_strand_id
1 'polypeptide(L)'
;MSSGGEGDYVLAAWKPPLIVAASAFAIVGGFYVGGPGLGLAVGALAASAIVVMAARAVPRGPIVPAPLPDLRRRVLVVVSDPLEDSETISQIARICEAADPELPSAELRLLAPTSTAFLDRWSGDRAAARILAQRRCVLSLASLAKAGLRASAGVGDEDPLLAIEDELRTFPATDVVLVAPPGAAEAEEPLAAELRERLRADFLHLTRPEAVAAGDRASVER
;
A
#
# COMPACT_ATOMS: atom_id res chain seq x y z
N MET A 1 -25.60 6.92 -23.28
CA MET A 1 -24.66 6.23 -24.20
C MET A 1 -23.63 7.24 -24.67
N SER A 2 -22.48 7.30 -24.03
CA SER A 2 -21.31 8.02 -24.54
C SER A 2 -20.08 7.22 -24.12
N SER A 3 -19.51 6.52 -25.11
CA SER A 3 -18.25 5.80 -25.01
C SER A 3 -17.14 6.84 -25.10
N GLY A 4 -16.45 7.10 -23.99
CA GLY A 4 -15.25 7.93 -23.92
C GLY A 4 -14.05 7.01 -23.89
N GLY A 5 -13.21 7.07 -24.92
CA GLY A 5 -12.16 6.11 -25.19
C GLY A 5 -11.07 6.07 -24.11
N GLU A 6 -10.83 4.88 -23.60
CA GLU A 6 -9.55 4.47 -23.03
C GLU A 6 -8.49 4.60 -24.12
N GLY A 7 -7.69 5.66 -24.03
CA GLY A 7 -6.43 5.76 -24.75
C GLY A 7 -5.46 4.76 -24.14
N ASP A 8 -5.54 3.50 -24.59
CA ASP A 8 -4.45 2.55 -24.46
C ASP A 8 -3.20 3.22 -25.05
N TYR A 9 -2.30 3.68 -24.20
CA TYR A 9 -0.94 3.99 -24.60
C TYR A 9 -0.21 2.66 -24.86
N VAL A 10 -0.64 1.93 -25.90
CA VAL A 10 0.17 0.89 -26.52
C VAL A 10 1.40 1.61 -27.04
N LEU A 11 2.51 1.48 -26.31
CA LEU A 11 3.80 1.91 -26.82
C LEU A 11 4.01 1.21 -28.15
N ALA A 12 3.88 1.96 -29.25
CA ALA A 12 4.04 1.43 -30.60
C ALA A 12 5.28 0.52 -30.64
N ALA A 13 5.12 -0.71 -31.12
CA ALA A 13 6.07 -1.83 -30.97
C ALA A 13 7.51 -1.56 -31.45
N TRP A 14 7.74 -0.44 -32.16
CA TRP A 14 9.03 0.05 -32.62
C TRP A 14 9.81 0.92 -31.61
N LYS A 15 9.20 1.38 -30.51
CA LYS A 15 9.87 2.19 -29.48
C LYS A 15 10.95 1.43 -28.67
N PRO A 16 10.77 0.14 -28.30
CA PRO A 16 11.81 -0.63 -27.60
C PRO A 16 13.16 -0.72 -28.35
N PRO A 17 13.22 -1.06 -29.66
CA PRO A 17 14.50 -1.14 -30.36
C PRO A 17 15.20 0.22 -30.52
N LEU A 18 14.44 1.32 -30.56
CA LEU A 18 15.00 2.68 -30.66
C LEU A 18 15.73 3.11 -29.38
N ILE A 19 15.17 2.76 -28.21
CA ILE A 19 15.82 3.02 -26.90
C ILE A 19 17.11 2.22 -26.79
N VAL A 20 17.09 0.95 -27.22
CA VAL A 20 18.27 0.08 -27.24
C VAL A 20 19.33 0.60 -28.21
N ALA A 21 18.94 1.04 -29.41
CA ALA A 21 19.87 1.59 -30.40
C ALA A 21 20.52 2.89 -29.93
N ALA A 22 19.75 3.80 -29.32
CA ALA A 22 20.27 5.06 -28.79
C ALA A 22 21.26 4.85 -27.64
N SER A 23 20.96 3.89 -26.74
CA SER A 23 21.86 3.56 -25.62
C SER A 23 23.13 2.85 -26.11
N ALA A 24 23.03 1.93 -27.08
CA ALA A 24 24.21 1.32 -27.71
C ALA A 24 25.09 2.37 -28.41
N PHE A 25 24.49 3.32 -29.11
CA PHE A 25 25.23 4.38 -29.82
C PHE A 25 25.97 5.32 -28.86
N ALA A 26 25.34 5.68 -27.73
CA ALA A 26 25.99 6.49 -26.69
C ALA A 26 27.18 5.77 -26.02
N ILE A 27 27.06 4.47 -25.77
CA ILE A 27 28.14 3.65 -25.19
C ILE A 27 29.32 3.55 -26.17
N VAL A 28 29.06 3.24 -27.44
CA VAL A 28 30.09 3.11 -28.48
C VAL A 28 30.76 4.46 -28.77
N GLY A 29 29.99 5.55 -28.84
CA GLY A 29 30.52 6.90 -29.01
C GLY A 29 31.42 7.35 -27.85
N GLY A 30 31.04 7.04 -26.60
CA GLY A 30 31.85 7.33 -25.43
C GLY A 30 33.21 6.60 -25.41
N PHE A 31 33.21 5.33 -25.85
CA PHE A 31 34.43 4.53 -26.01
C PHE A 31 35.37 5.12 -27.08
N TYR A 32 34.82 5.64 -28.16
CA TYR A 32 35.60 6.15 -29.30
C TYR A 32 36.26 7.51 -29.04
N VAL A 33 35.62 8.38 -28.26
CA VAL A 33 36.06 9.77 -28.05
C VAL A 33 36.92 9.93 -26.78
N GLY A 34 36.63 9.19 -25.71
CA GLY A 34 37.21 9.44 -24.37
C GLY A 34 38.13 8.34 -23.84
N GLY A 35 38.30 7.24 -24.58
CA GLY A 35 39.00 6.05 -24.09
C GLY A 35 38.17 5.19 -23.11
N PRO A 36 38.74 4.07 -22.62
CA PRO A 36 37.99 3.03 -21.91
C PRO A 36 37.27 3.51 -20.63
N GLY A 37 37.86 4.46 -19.90
CA GLY A 37 37.28 4.99 -18.66
C GLY A 37 36.00 5.81 -18.88
N LEU A 38 35.99 6.66 -19.91
CA LEU A 38 34.82 7.50 -20.25
C LEU A 38 33.68 6.66 -20.84
N GLY A 39 34.00 5.68 -21.68
CA GLY A 39 33.01 4.73 -22.21
C GLY A 39 32.30 3.94 -21.10
N LEU A 40 33.05 3.45 -20.09
CA LEU A 40 32.46 2.78 -18.93
C LEU A 40 31.58 3.71 -18.09
N ALA A 41 32.00 4.95 -17.85
CA ALA A 41 31.22 5.90 -17.06
C ALA A 41 29.88 6.27 -17.75
N VAL A 42 29.91 6.56 -19.05
CA VAL A 42 28.70 6.87 -19.83
C VAL A 42 27.78 5.66 -19.92
N GLY A 43 28.34 4.46 -20.15
CA GLY A 43 27.56 3.24 -20.17
C GLY A 43 26.90 2.90 -18.83
N ALA A 44 27.63 3.07 -17.72
CA ALA A 44 27.08 2.88 -16.38
C ALA A 44 25.95 3.88 -16.07
N LEU A 45 26.11 5.16 -16.45
CA LEU A 45 25.07 6.17 -16.31
C LEU A 45 23.83 5.85 -17.17
N ALA A 46 24.02 5.46 -18.43
CA ALA A 46 22.93 5.09 -19.32
C ALA A 46 22.16 3.86 -18.80
N ALA A 47 22.88 2.81 -18.39
CA ALA A 47 22.28 1.63 -17.79
C ALA A 47 21.54 1.98 -16.49
N SER A 48 22.13 2.80 -15.62
CA SER A 48 21.48 3.25 -14.38
C SER A 48 20.21 4.05 -14.66
N ALA A 49 20.25 4.97 -15.63
CA ALA A 49 19.09 5.76 -16.03
C ALA A 49 17.96 4.87 -16.59
N ILE A 50 18.31 3.87 -17.41
CA ILE A 50 17.34 2.89 -17.93
C ILE A 50 16.73 2.08 -16.79
N VAL A 51 17.53 1.58 -15.84
CA VAL A 51 17.02 0.82 -14.69
C VAL A 51 16.09 1.67 -13.84
N VAL A 52 16.46 2.92 -13.53
CA VAL A 52 15.61 3.85 -12.77
C VAL A 52 14.33 4.18 -13.52
N MET A 53 14.42 4.46 -14.82
CA MET A 53 13.25 4.76 -15.64
C MET A 53 12.33 3.54 -15.75
N ALA A 54 12.87 2.34 -15.97
CA ALA A 54 12.10 1.10 -16.05
C ALA A 54 11.40 0.79 -14.72
N ALA A 55 12.10 0.95 -13.59
CA ALA A 55 11.51 0.77 -12.26
C ALA A 55 10.39 1.79 -11.98
N ARG A 56 10.47 3.01 -12.53
CA ARG A 56 9.43 4.04 -12.42
C ARG A 56 8.30 3.91 -13.42
N ALA A 57 8.56 3.29 -14.57
CA ALA A 57 7.62 3.21 -15.69
C ALA A 57 6.81 1.93 -15.72
N VAL A 58 6.97 1.02 -14.75
CA VAL A 58 6.13 -0.19 -14.65
C VAL A 58 4.66 0.26 -14.62
N PRO A 59 3.88 0.01 -15.69
CA PRO A 59 2.49 0.42 -15.74
C PRO A 59 1.75 -0.37 -14.68
N ARG A 60 1.30 0.29 -13.63
CA ARG A 60 0.54 -0.37 -12.59
C ARG A 60 -0.95 -0.19 -12.90
N GLY A 61 -1.59 -1.29 -13.27
CA GLY A 61 -3.01 -1.29 -13.62
C GLY A 61 -3.91 -0.89 -12.45
N PRO A 62 -5.21 -0.66 -12.71
CA PRO A 62 -6.17 -0.41 -11.64
C PRO A 62 -6.22 -1.60 -10.68
N ILE A 63 -6.37 -1.30 -9.39
CA ILE A 63 -6.58 -2.31 -8.36
C ILE A 63 -8.08 -2.59 -8.32
N VAL A 64 -8.47 -3.71 -8.90
CA VAL A 64 -9.87 -4.14 -9.00
C VAL A 64 -10.09 -5.29 -8.01
N PRO A 65 -11.01 -5.15 -7.04
CA PRO A 65 -11.40 -6.25 -6.19
C PRO A 65 -11.96 -7.43 -6.99
N ALA A 66 -11.87 -8.63 -6.43
CA ALA A 66 -12.58 -9.77 -6.97
C ALA A 66 -14.09 -9.46 -7.11
N PRO A 67 -14.81 -10.11 -8.05
CA PRO A 67 -16.25 -9.95 -8.16
C PRO A 67 -16.95 -10.31 -6.84
N LEU A 68 -17.89 -9.47 -6.41
CA LEU A 68 -18.68 -9.73 -5.23
C LEU A 68 -19.56 -10.98 -5.42
N PRO A 69 -19.46 -11.99 -4.54
CA PRO A 69 -20.31 -13.17 -4.60
C PRO A 69 -21.72 -12.89 -4.05
N ASP A 70 -21.88 -11.84 -3.25
CA ASP A 70 -23.10 -11.47 -2.56
C ASP A 70 -23.23 -9.94 -2.38
N LEU A 71 -24.39 -9.49 -1.87
CA LEU A 71 -24.65 -8.08 -1.56
C LEU A 71 -24.10 -7.66 -0.18
N ARG A 72 -23.21 -8.47 0.42
CA ARG A 72 -22.65 -8.14 1.74
C ARG A 72 -21.60 -7.07 1.58
N ARG A 73 -21.64 -6.09 2.47
CA ARG A 73 -20.54 -5.12 2.59
C ARG A 73 -19.30 -5.84 3.11
N ARG A 74 -18.15 -5.61 2.46
CA ARG A 74 -16.89 -6.27 2.79
C ARG A 74 -15.83 -5.21 3.00
N VAL A 75 -15.36 -5.07 4.24
CA VAL A 75 -14.44 -4.01 4.63
C VAL A 75 -13.06 -4.62 4.86
N LEU A 76 -12.06 -4.14 4.11
CA LEU A 76 -10.65 -4.47 4.29
C LEU A 76 -9.98 -3.34 5.09
N VAL A 77 -9.52 -3.64 6.30
CA VAL A 77 -8.78 -2.70 7.15
C VAL A 77 -7.30 -3.06 7.11
N VAL A 78 -6.47 -2.11 6.69
CA VAL A 78 -5.02 -2.26 6.58
C VAL A 78 -4.35 -1.54 7.74
N VAL A 79 -3.51 -2.25 8.50
CA VAL A 79 -2.89 -1.73 9.72
C VAL A 79 -1.38 -1.89 9.70
N SER A 80 -0.68 -0.77 9.90
CA SER A 80 0.79 -0.73 10.03
C SER A 80 1.26 -0.94 11.48
N ASP A 81 0.37 -0.76 12.45
CA ASP A 81 0.65 -0.80 13.89
C ASP A 81 -0.61 -1.27 14.66
N PRO A 82 -0.50 -1.85 15.88
CA PRO A 82 -1.65 -2.44 16.56
C PRO A 82 -2.80 -1.45 16.78
N LEU A 83 -4.02 -1.88 16.44
CA LEU A 83 -5.24 -1.15 16.77
C LEU A 83 -5.57 -1.37 18.24
N GLU A 84 -5.41 -0.34 19.05
CA GLU A 84 -5.75 -0.34 20.48
C GLU A 84 -6.65 0.84 20.85
N ASP A 85 -6.74 1.85 19.98
CA ASP A 85 -7.47 3.07 20.22
C ASP A 85 -8.97 2.91 19.93
N SER A 86 -9.80 3.33 20.89
CA SER A 86 -11.24 3.18 20.80
C SER A 86 -11.87 4.05 19.70
N GLU A 87 -11.26 5.19 19.39
CA GLU A 87 -11.78 6.12 18.38
C GLU A 87 -11.74 5.51 16.97
N THR A 88 -10.61 4.96 16.53
CA THR A 88 -10.52 4.28 15.22
C THR A 88 -11.39 3.05 15.19
N ILE A 89 -11.46 2.27 16.28
CA ILE A 89 -12.34 1.11 16.36
C ILE A 89 -13.82 1.53 16.21
N SER A 90 -14.24 2.62 16.84
CA SER A 90 -15.59 3.17 16.66
C SER A 90 -15.83 3.76 15.26
N GLN A 91 -14.82 4.30 14.59
CA GLN A 91 -14.90 4.70 13.19
C GLN A 91 -15.10 3.49 12.27
N ILE A 92 -14.31 2.42 12.46
CA ILE A 92 -14.45 1.15 11.74
C ILE A 92 -15.84 0.55 11.97
N ALA A 93 -16.33 0.54 13.22
CA ALA A 93 -17.65 0.05 13.55
C ALA A 93 -18.75 0.81 12.78
N ARG A 94 -18.68 2.15 12.73
CA ARG A 94 -19.62 2.97 11.97
C ARG A 94 -19.62 2.67 10.46
N ILE A 95 -18.45 2.37 9.89
CA ILE A 95 -18.35 1.98 8.47
C ILE A 95 -19.05 0.64 8.24
N CYS A 96 -18.84 -0.32 9.14
CA CYS A 96 -19.51 -1.61 9.09
C CYS A 96 -21.03 -1.50 9.31
N GLU A 97 -21.49 -0.62 10.21
CA GLU A 97 -22.90 -0.39 10.54
C GLU A 97 -23.65 0.43 9.50
N ALA A 98 -22.96 1.28 8.72
CA ALA A 98 -23.55 1.99 7.59
C ALA A 98 -23.99 1.05 6.45
N ALA A 99 -23.85 -0.27 6.61
CA ALA A 99 -24.52 -1.24 5.78
C ALA A 99 -26.05 -1.13 5.95
N ASP A 100 -26.78 -1.29 4.86
CA ASP A 100 -28.25 -1.31 4.87
C ASP A 100 -28.74 -2.39 5.85
N PRO A 101 -29.66 -2.08 6.79
CA PRO A 101 -30.20 -3.06 7.73
C PRO A 101 -30.94 -4.22 7.04
N GLU A 102 -31.35 -4.07 5.77
CA GLU A 102 -31.91 -5.15 4.96
C GLU A 102 -30.83 -6.10 4.38
N LEU A 103 -29.57 -5.67 4.37
CA LEU A 103 -28.43 -6.46 3.90
C LEU A 103 -27.82 -7.30 5.02
N PRO A 104 -27.15 -8.42 4.69
CA PRO A 104 -26.47 -9.21 5.71
C PRO A 104 -25.30 -8.43 6.31
N SER A 105 -25.00 -8.69 7.59
CA SER A 105 -23.95 -8.00 8.36
C SER A 105 -22.62 -7.94 7.61
N ALA A 106 -21.95 -6.79 7.72
CA ALA A 106 -20.67 -6.54 7.07
C ALA A 106 -19.60 -7.57 7.48
N GLU A 107 -18.80 -8.02 6.51
CA GLU A 107 -17.67 -8.90 6.74
C GLU A 107 -16.39 -8.07 6.83
N LEU A 108 -15.67 -8.18 7.95
CA LEU A 108 -14.47 -7.41 8.24
C LEU A 108 -13.21 -8.27 8.05
N ARG A 109 -12.26 -7.78 7.26
CA ARG A 109 -10.95 -8.40 7.02
C ARG A 109 -9.87 -7.44 7.46
N LEU A 110 -8.98 -7.89 8.34
CA LEU A 110 -7.81 -7.14 8.79
C LEU A 110 -6.56 -7.64 8.05
N LEU A 111 -5.79 -6.73 7.48
CA LEU A 111 -4.52 -7.01 6.82
C LEU A 111 -3.39 -6.27 7.53
N ALA A 112 -2.38 -6.99 8.01
CA ALA A 112 -1.13 -6.40 8.48
C ALA A 112 0.00 -6.74 7.51
N PRO A 113 0.52 -5.77 6.71
CA PRO A 113 1.70 -5.97 5.90
C PRO A 113 2.92 -6.33 6.77
N THR A 114 3.87 -7.08 6.22
CA THR A 114 5.18 -7.32 6.85
C THR A 114 6.15 -6.16 6.63
N SER A 115 5.65 -4.93 6.68
CA SER A 115 6.43 -3.73 6.40
C SER A 115 7.61 -3.63 7.39
N THR A 116 8.82 -3.61 6.82
CA THR A 116 10.08 -3.42 7.54
C THR A 116 10.64 -2.03 7.29
N ALA A 117 11.27 -1.44 8.30
CA ALA A 117 12.05 -0.22 8.08
C ALA A 117 13.19 -0.48 7.07
N PHE A 118 13.66 0.58 6.40
CA PHE A 118 14.69 0.49 5.35
C PHE A 118 16.02 -0.13 5.80
N LEU A 119 16.31 -0.15 7.10
CA LEU A 119 17.51 -0.80 7.64
C LEU A 119 17.30 -2.30 7.89
N ASP A 120 16.11 -2.71 8.32
CA ASP A 120 15.77 -4.11 8.59
C ASP A 120 15.67 -4.94 7.31
N ARG A 121 15.30 -4.32 6.18
CA ARG A 121 15.33 -5.01 4.87
C ARG A 121 16.74 -5.42 4.44
N TRP A 122 17.78 -4.72 4.91
CA TRP A 122 19.18 -5.00 4.57
C TRP A 122 19.79 -6.08 5.48
N SER A 123 19.29 -6.24 6.70
CA SER A 123 19.74 -7.32 7.60
C SER A 123 19.20 -8.70 7.20
N GLY A 124 18.19 -8.74 6.30
CA GLY A 124 17.62 -9.98 5.77
C GLY A 124 16.71 -10.72 6.76
N ASP A 125 16.36 -10.11 7.90
CA ASP A 125 15.54 -10.75 8.93
C ASP A 125 14.04 -10.68 8.59
N ARG A 126 13.65 -11.43 7.55
CA ARG A 126 12.25 -11.57 7.14
C ARG A 126 11.39 -12.31 8.19
N ALA A 127 12.02 -13.12 9.04
CA ALA A 127 11.32 -13.89 10.07
C ALA A 127 10.80 -12.96 11.17
N ALA A 128 11.63 -12.03 11.66
CA ALA A 128 11.20 -11.02 12.64
C ALA A 128 10.07 -10.13 12.11
N ALA A 129 10.15 -9.70 10.85
CA ALA A 129 9.11 -8.90 10.21
C ALA A 129 7.74 -9.60 10.22
N ARG A 130 7.73 -10.90 9.88
CA ARG A 130 6.52 -11.71 9.90
C ARG A 130 5.96 -11.88 11.30
N ILE A 131 6.81 -12.11 12.30
CA ILE A 131 6.38 -12.22 13.71
C ILE A 131 5.75 -10.91 14.20
N LEU A 132 6.35 -9.76 13.86
CA LEU A 132 5.81 -8.45 14.22
C LEU A 132 4.44 -8.21 13.56
N ALA A 133 4.29 -8.50 12.27
CA ALA A 133 3.01 -8.39 11.58
C ALA A 133 1.94 -9.32 12.17
N GLN A 134 2.30 -10.57 12.49
CA GLN A 134 1.42 -11.51 13.18
C GLN A 134 0.98 -10.97 14.54
N ARG A 135 1.90 -10.40 15.32
CA ARG A 135 1.59 -9.77 16.61
C ARG A 135 0.63 -8.60 16.44
N ARG A 136 0.84 -7.73 15.45
CA ARG A 136 -0.07 -6.61 15.12
C ARG A 136 -1.46 -7.13 14.76
N CYS A 137 -1.56 -8.17 13.92
CA CYS A 137 -2.83 -8.81 13.60
C CYS A 137 -3.55 -9.32 14.85
N VAL A 138 -2.87 -10.09 15.70
CA VAL A 138 -3.48 -10.70 16.89
C VAL A 138 -3.98 -9.64 17.87
N LEU A 139 -3.18 -8.61 18.14
CA LEU A 139 -3.56 -7.52 19.04
C LEU A 139 -4.76 -6.75 18.50
N SER A 140 -4.71 -6.36 17.22
CA SER A 140 -5.79 -5.61 16.57
C SER A 140 -7.09 -6.44 16.49
N LEU A 141 -6.98 -7.74 16.18
CA LEU A 141 -8.13 -8.65 16.16
C LEU A 141 -8.79 -8.74 17.54
N ALA A 142 -7.99 -8.85 18.60
CA ALA A 142 -8.49 -8.88 19.97
C ALA A 142 -9.23 -7.58 20.34
N SER A 143 -8.69 -6.42 19.94
CA SER A 143 -9.32 -5.12 20.15
C SER A 143 -10.65 -4.98 19.40
N LEU A 144 -10.70 -5.41 18.13
CA LEU A 144 -11.94 -5.43 17.33
C LEU A 144 -12.98 -6.37 17.94
N ALA A 145 -12.57 -7.57 18.36
CA ALA A 145 -13.46 -8.55 18.99
C ALA A 145 -14.03 -8.02 20.32
N LYS A 146 -13.22 -7.32 21.11
CA LYS A 146 -13.67 -6.66 22.35
C LYS A 146 -14.75 -5.60 22.08
N ALA A 147 -14.71 -4.94 20.92
CA ALA A 147 -15.74 -4.00 20.47
C ALA A 147 -16.94 -4.67 19.78
N GLY A 148 -17.01 -6.01 19.75
CA GLY A 148 -18.11 -6.76 19.13
C GLY A 148 -17.99 -6.94 17.62
N LEU A 149 -16.90 -6.50 17.00
CA LEU A 149 -16.67 -6.66 15.57
C LEU A 149 -16.07 -8.03 15.26
N ARG A 150 -16.76 -8.80 14.41
CA ARG A 150 -16.25 -10.08 13.90
C ARG A 150 -15.35 -9.82 12.70
N ALA A 151 -14.04 -9.93 12.91
CA ALA A 151 -13.05 -9.82 11.86
C ALA A 151 -12.33 -11.15 11.62
N SER A 152 -11.84 -11.34 10.40
CA SER A 152 -10.75 -12.28 10.13
C SER A 152 -9.46 -11.50 9.87
N ALA A 153 -8.29 -12.10 10.11
CA ALA A 153 -7.01 -11.44 9.90
C ALA A 153 -6.10 -12.20 8.92
N GLY A 154 -5.27 -11.45 8.21
CA GLY A 154 -4.24 -11.94 7.30
C GLY A 154 -2.95 -11.13 7.45
N VAL A 155 -1.81 -11.78 7.18
CA VAL A 155 -0.50 -11.12 7.12
C VAL A 155 -0.09 -11.03 5.67
N GLY A 156 0.13 -9.80 5.21
CA GLY A 156 0.44 -9.49 3.82
C GLY A 156 1.92 -9.54 3.49
N ASP A 157 2.24 -9.07 2.28
CA ASP A 157 3.60 -8.85 1.78
C ASP A 157 4.30 -7.68 2.49
N GLU A 158 5.60 -7.47 2.21
CA GLU A 158 6.39 -6.34 2.70
C GLU A 158 6.01 -5.02 2.02
N ASP A 159 5.59 -5.07 0.76
CA ASP A 159 5.00 -3.94 0.06
C ASP A 159 3.49 -3.86 0.41
N PRO A 160 3.04 -2.83 1.14
CA PRO A 160 1.64 -2.70 1.54
C PRO A 160 0.68 -2.66 0.35
N LEU A 161 1.11 -2.10 -0.78
CA LEU A 161 0.26 -1.98 -1.96
C LEU A 161 0.05 -3.34 -2.63
N LEU A 162 1.13 -4.13 -2.75
CA LEU A 162 1.05 -5.50 -3.24
C LEU A 162 0.25 -6.38 -2.29
N ALA A 163 0.44 -6.22 -0.99
CA ALA A 163 -0.34 -6.92 0.03
C ALA A 163 -1.84 -6.65 -0.12
N ILE A 164 -2.24 -5.39 -0.35
CA ILE A 164 -3.63 -5.00 -0.59
C ILE A 164 -4.14 -5.61 -1.90
N GLU A 165 -3.37 -5.53 -2.98
CA GLU A 165 -3.76 -6.09 -4.29
C GLU A 165 -3.98 -7.61 -4.22
N ASP A 166 -3.07 -8.33 -3.57
CA ASP A 166 -3.17 -9.77 -3.40
C ASP A 166 -4.36 -10.17 -2.52
N GLU A 167 -4.61 -9.43 -1.43
CA GLU A 167 -5.77 -9.68 -0.58
C GLU A 167 -7.07 -9.40 -1.33
N LEU A 168 -7.17 -8.30 -2.09
CA LEU A 168 -8.35 -7.94 -2.88
C LEU A 168 -8.68 -8.94 -4.00
N ARG A 169 -7.68 -9.72 -4.45
CA ARG A 169 -7.88 -10.81 -5.42
C ARG A 169 -8.69 -11.98 -4.84
N THR A 170 -8.68 -12.16 -3.52
CA THR A 170 -9.37 -13.26 -2.83
C THR A 170 -10.50 -12.79 -1.92
N PHE A 171 -10.39 -11.57 -1.39
CA PHE A 171 -11.39 -10.93 -0.56
C PHE A 171 -11.98 -9.73 -1.33
N PRO A 172 -13.22 -9.84 -1.86
CA PRO A 172 -13.84 -8.82 -2.70
C PRO A 172 -14.33 -7.63 -1.86
N ALA A 173 -13.40 -6.83 -1.33
CA ALA A 173 -13.74 -5.70 -0.47
C ALA A 173 -14.42 -4.59 -1.27
N THR A 174 -15.52 -4.07 -0.72
CA THR A 174 -16.20 -2.86 -1.18
C THR A 174 -15.53 -1.60 -0.65
N ASP A 175 -14.97 -1.70 0.56
CA ASP A 175 -14.36 -0.61 1.28
C ASP A 175 -12.95 -1.01 1.72
N VAL A 176 -11.97 -0.15 1.48
CA VAL A 176 -10.59 -0.29 1.96
C VAL A 176 -10.27 0.86 2.90
N VAL A 177 -9.93 0.52 4.14
CA VAL A 177 -9.60 1.46 5.20
C VAL A 177 -8.12 1.33 5.53
N LEU A 178 -7.32 2.33 5.18
CA LEU A 178 -5.93 2.45 5.61
C LEU A 178 -5.89 3.18 6.96
N VAL A 179 -5.30 2.56 7.98
CA VAL A 179 -5.13 3.18 9.30
C VAL A 179 -3.69 3.60 9.51
N ALA A 180 -3.46 4.91 9.50
CA ALA A 180 -2.15 5.48 9.75
C ALA A 180 -1.78 5.39 11.24
N PRO A 181 -0.51 5.08 11.55
CA PRO A 181 0.03 5.24 12.88
C PRO A 181 -0.06 6.69 13.37
N PRO A 182 -0.07 6.91 14.70
CA PRO A 182 0.02 8.25 15.26
C PRO A 182 1.29 8.95 14.75
N GLY A 183 1.14 10.18 14.24
CA GLY A 183 2.26 10.96 13.70
C GLY A 183 2.84 10.46 12.37
N ALA A 184 2.26 9.43 11.74
CA ALA A 184 2.78 8.82 10.51
C ALA A 184 1.92 9.09 9.27
N ALA A 185 0.90 9.96 9.38
CA ALA A 185 0.00 10.27 8.26
C ALA A 185 0.76 10.80 7.02
N GLU A 186 1.76 11.66 7.22
CA GLU A 186 2.59 12.18 6.11
C GLU A 186 3.45 11.09 5.46
N ALA A 187 3.94 10.14 6.25
CA ALA A 187 4.76 9.04 5.76
C ALA A 187 3.94 8.03 4.93
N GLU A 188 2.66 7.86 5.25
CA GLU A 188 1.74 6.99 4.51
C GLU A 188 1.00 7.70 3.37
N GLU A 189 1.10 9.04 3.25
CA GLU A 189 0.41 9.80 2.20
C GLU A 189 0.78 9.35 0.78
N PRO A 190 2.03 8.98 0.44
CA PRO A 190 2.33 8.42 -0.88
C PRO A 190 1.55 7.14 -1.18
N LEU A 191 1.42 6.23 -0.20
CA LEU A 191 0.63 5.01 -0.32
C LEU A 191 -0.86 5.33 -0.46
N ALA A 192 -1.37 6.25 0.38
CA ALA A 192 -2.76 6.69 0.32
C ALA A 192 -3.09 7.37 -1.02
N ALA A 193 -2.19 8.19 -1.56
CA ALA A 193 -2.33 8.80 -2.87
C ALA A 193 -2.38 7.76 -3.99
N GLU A 194 -1.49 6.76 -3.96
CA GLU A 194 -1.49 5.68 -4.95
C GLU A 194 -2.77 4.82 -4.88
N LEU A 195 -3.27 4.55 -3.67
CA LEU A 195 -4.56 3.87 -3.48
C LEU A 195 -5.73 4.71 -4.01
N ARG A 196 -5.78 6.02 -3.73
CA ARG A 196 -6.83 6.91 -4.27
C ARG A 196 -6.84 6.95 -5.79
N GLU A 197 -5.66 6.87 -6.42
CA GLU A 197 -5.54 6.89 -7.87
C GLU A 197 -5.95 5.56 -8.51
N ARG A 198 -5.54 4.43 -7.92
CA ARG A 198 -5.63 3.10 -8.57
C ARG A 198 -6.78 2.23 -8.09
N LEU A 199 -7.26 2.43 -6.87
CA LEU A 199 -8.27 1.56 -6.26
C LEU A 199 -9.65 1.82 -6.83
N ARG A 200 -10.37 0.74 -7.17
CA ARG A 200 -11.76 0.80 -7.64
C ARG A 200 -12.79 0.54 -6.55
N ALA A 201 -12.36 0.11 -5.36
CA ALA A 201 -13.17 0.09 -4.15
C ALA A 201 -13.21 1.48 -3.50
N ASP A 202 -14.18 1.69 -2.61
CA ASP A 202 -14.22 2.90 -1.79
C ASP A 202 -13.00 2.93 -0.86
N PHE A 203 -12.33 4.07 -0.79
CA PHE A 203 -11.11 4.22 0.00
C PHE A 203 -11.28 5.24 1.12
N LEU A 204 -10.86 4.87 2.32
CA LEU A 204 -10.81 5.73 3.48
C LEU A 204 -9.42 5.68 4.14
N HIS A 205 -8.87 6.85 4.42
CA HIS A 205 -7.63 6.99 5.16
C HIS A 205 -7.95 7.54 6.56
N LEU A 206 -7.75 6.72 7.59
CA LEU A 206 -7.97 7.09 8.99
C LEU A 206 -6.64 7.44 9.64
N THR A 207 -6.56 8.65 10.17
CA THR A 207 -5.42 9.10 10.97
C THR A 207 -5.70 8.88 12.43
N ARG A 208 -4.82 8.18 13.14
CA ARG A 208 -4.92 8.04 14.59
C ARG A 208 -4.42 9.31 15.27
N PRO A 209 -5.13 9.82 16.29
CA PRO A 209 -4.65 10.96 17.05
C PRO A 209 -3.30 10.60 17.69
N GLU A 210 -2.34 11.54 17.66
CA GLU A 210 -1.17 11.41 18.52
C GLU A 210 -1.65 11.24 19.95
N ALA A 211 -1.16 10.21 20.64
CA ALA A 211 -1.42 10.05 22.05
C ALA A 211 -0.86 11.31 22.74
N VAL A 212 -1.74 12.28 23.02
CA VAL A 212 -1.40 13.44 23.82
C VAL A 212 -0.84 12.88 25.11
N ALA A 213 0.47 13.06 25.32
CA ALA A 213 1.17 12.55 26.48
C ALA A 213 0.35 12.90 27.72
N ALA A 214 -0.18 11.88 28.39
CA ALA A 214 -0.91 12.01 29.63
C ALA A 214 0.07 12.49 30.72
N GLY A 215 0.38 13.78 30.72
CA GLY A 215 1.42 14.38 31.55
C GLY A 215 1.16 15.81 32.00
N ASP A 216 0.07 16.47 31.58
CA ASP A 216 -0.13 17.91 31.86
C ASP A 216 -1.36 18.24 32.73
N ARG A 217 -1.69 17.39 33.73
CA ARG A 217 -2.79 17.67 34.68
C ARG A 217 -2.52 17.34 36.15
N ALA A 218 -1.27 17.32 36.59
CA ALA A 218 -0.96 17.06 38.01
C ALA A 218 -0.11 18.15 38.70
N SER A 219 0.11 19.33 38.10
CA SER A 219 0.93 20.39 38.70
C SER A 219 0.25 21.76 38.83
N VAL A 220 -1.06 21.84 38.60
CA VAL A 220 -1.86 23.05 38.89
C VAL A 220 -2.91 22.73 39.94
N GLU A 221 -2.48 22.25 41.10
CA GLU A 221 -3.18 22.41 42.39
C GLU A 221 -2.32 21.81 43.50
N ARG A 222 -1.37 22.61 43.99
CA ARG A 222 -0.96 22.59 45.39
C ARG A 222 -0.26 23.88 45.79
#